data_AF-A0A1R4K2I7-F1
#
_entry.id   AF-A0A1R4K2I7-F1
#
_cell.length_a   1.000
_cell.length_b   1.000
_cell.length_c   1.000
_cell.angle_alpha   90.00
_cell.angle_beta   90.00
_cell.angle_gamma   90.00
#
_symmetry.space_group_name_H-M   'P 1'
#
loop_
_entity.id
_entity.type
_entity.pdbx_description
1 polymer ?
#
loop_
_entity_poly.entity_id
_entity_poly.type
_entity_poly.pdbx_seq_one_letter_code
_entity_poly.pdbx_strand_id
1 'polypeptide(L)'
;MTTAMLKALAHPLRRRITKVIARREFARAADIAAELDVPANSVSFHLRVLADAGLIVEAPEHARDRRDRVWRAVQGGYNVGSPEHPVEDEVLGGALMHTLAEDHFDLVRRVLAWAPEYVSGRTAEVHGTFSQRTVRLTEAEFTAVEEKIYALFAEVEAAHDRTDPAGRMWGIDIVAADDTI
;
A
#
# COMPACT_ATOMS: atom_id res chain seq x y z
N MET A 1 -10.87 -2.55 7.73
CA MET A 1 -9.92 -3.65 7.98
C MET A 1 -10.37 -4.52 9.15
N THR A 2 -9.93 -5.77 9.27
CA THR A 2 -10.20 -6.58 10.47
C THR A 2 -9.30 -6.15 11.65
N THR A 3 -9.72 -6.43 12.88
CA THR A 3 -8.92 -6.19 14.09
C THR A 3 -7.54 -6.87 14.03
N ALA A 4 -7.44 -8.05 13.40
CA ALA A 4 -6.16 -8.75 13.19
C ALA A 4 -5.23 -7.98 12.23
N MET A 5 -5.76 -7.47 11.11
CA MET A 5 -5.00 -6.64 10.17
C MET A 5 -4.49 -5.36 10.82
N LEU A 6 -5.32 -4.68 11.62
CA LEU A 6 -4.94 -3.47 12.33
C LEU A 6 -3.78 -3.73 13.31
N LYS A 7 -3.90 -4.76 14.14
CA LYS A 7 -2.84 -5.18 15.07
C LYS A 7 -1.56 -5.56 14.32
N ALA A 8 -1.68 -6.21 13.17
CA ALA A 8 -0.53 -6.53 12.34
C ALA A 8 0.14 -5.24 11.82
N LEU A 9 -0.60 -4.30 11.24
CA LEU A 9 -0.03 -3.09 10.64
C LEU A 9 0.37 -2.01 11.65
N ALA A 10 -0.07 -2.09 12.90
CA ALA A 10 0.40 -1.20 13.96
C ALA A 10 1.92 -1.31 14.23
N HIS A 11 2.55 -2.45 13.89
CA HIS A 11 3.98 -2.64 14.10
C HIS A 11 4.82 -2.08 12.95
N PRO A 12 5.77 -1.16 13.20
CA PRO A 12 6.56 -0.48 12.17
C PRO A 12 7.29 -1.44 11.21
N LEU A 13 7.96 -2.46 11.75
CA LEU A 13 8.68 -3.44 10.92
C LEU A 13 7.73 -4.22 10.00
N ARG A 14 6.51 -4.54 10.44
CA ARG A 14 5.56 -5.28 9.60
C ARG A 14 5.08 -4.43 8.43
N ARG A 15 4.86 -3.13 8.62
CA ARG A 15 4.60 -2.19 7.52
C ARG A 15 5.77 -2.06 6.56
N ARG A 16 7.00 -1.99 7.07
CA ARG A 16 8.20 -1.99 6.22
C ARG A 16 8.27 -3.27 5.39
N ILE A 17 8.00 -4.43 6.00
CA ILE A 17 7.95 -5.73 5.32
C ILE A 17 6.88 -5.74 4.22
N THR A 18 5.65 -5.28 4.47
CA THR A 18 4.60 -5.26 3.45
C THR A 18 4.97 -4.35 2.27
N LYS A 19 5.60 -3.19 2.53
CA LYS A 19 6.13 -2.32 1.46
C LYS A 19 7.22 -2.99 0.62
N VAL A 20 8.09 -3.80 1.22
CA VAL A 20 9.11 -4.56 0.46
C VAL A 20 8.46 -5.62 -0.42
N ILE A 21 7.50 -6.38 0.12
CA ILE A 21 6.79 -7.41 -0.63
C ILE A 21 6.02 -6.79 -1.80
N ALA A 22 5.30 -5.70 -1.56
CA ALA A 22 4.57 -4.98 -2.60
C ALA A 22 5.50 -4.49 -3.72
N ARG A 23 6.73 -4.06 -3.40
CA ARG A 23 7.71 -3.62 -4.41
C ARG A 23 8.39 -4.76 -5.16
N ARG A 24 8.57 -5.93 -4.55
CA ARG A 24 9.25 -7.08 -5.15
C ARG A 24 8.30 -8.06 -5.83
N GLU A 25 6.99 -7.90 -5.62
CA GLU A 25 5.91 -8.85 -5.91
C GLU A 25 6.04 -10.20 -5.17
N PHE A 26 7.21 -10.83 -5.27
CA PHE A 26 7.56 -12.09 -4.63
C PHE A 26 8.83 -11.92 -3.79
N ALA A 27 8.77 -12.27 -2.51
CA ALA A 27 9.92 -12.12 -1.62
C ALA A 27 10.05 -13.26 -0.60
N ARG A 28 11.29 -13.68 -0.36
CA ARG A 28 11.63 -14.59 0.74
C ARG A 28 12.04 -13.81 1.96
N ALA A 29 12.02 -14.47 3.12
CA ALA A 29 12.50 -13.86 4.37
C ALA A 29 13.94 -13.33 4.27
N ALA A 30 14.82 -14.05 3.55
CA ALA A 30 16.21 -13.63 3.34
C ALA A 30 16.32 -12.36 2.47
N ASP A 31 15.50 -12.22 1.44
CA ASP A 31 15.50 -11.03 0.57
C ASP A 31 15.09 -9.78 1.36
N ILE A 32 14.03 -9.91 2.17
CA ILE A 32 13.50 -8.85 3.01
C ILE A 32 14.47 -8.50 4.14
N ALA A 33 15.08 -9.52 4.77
CA ALA A 33 16.07 -9.34 5.83
C ALA A 33 17.28 -8.55 5.36
N ALA A 34 17.81 -8.89 4.17
CA ALA A 34 18.93 -8.19 3.57
C ALA A 34 18.58 -6.73 3.23
N GLU A 35 17.38 -6.47 2.72
CA GLU A 35 16.97 -5.12 2.34
C GLU A 35 16.68 -4.21 3.55
N LEU A 36 16.05 -4.74 4.59
CA LEU A 36 15.65 -3.96 5.76
C LEU A 36 16.72 -3.90 6.84
N ASP A 37 17.85 -4.59 6.63
CA ASP A 37 18.94 -4.77 7.59
C ASP A 37 18.45 -5.29 8.95
N VAL A 38 17.75 -6.43 8.92
CA VAL A 38 17.17 -7.07 10.11
C VAL A 38 17.40 -8.59 10.09
N PRO A 39 17.43 -9.27 11.24
CA PRO A 39 17.63 -10.72 11.29
C PRO A 39 16.54 -11.52 10.55
N ALA A 40 16.94 -12.50 9.73
CA ALA A 40 16.02 -13.31 8.93
C ALA A 40 15.02 -14.14 9.77
N ASN A 41 15.41 -14.56 10.98
CA ASN A 41 14.52 -15.23 11.93
C ASN A 41 13.39 -14.30 12.42
N SER A 42 13.70 -13.02 12.66
CA SER A 42 12.70 -11.98 12.99
C SER A 42 11.74 -11.76 11.82
N VAL A 43 12.25 -11.62 10.60
CA VAL A 43 11.41 -11.48 9.40
C VAL A 43 10.48 -12.68 9.23
N SER A 44 10.98 -13.90 9.42
CA SER A 44 10.18 -15.13 9.33
C SER A 44 9.03 -15.18 10.33
N PHE A 45 9.23 -14.64 11.54
CA PHE A 45 8.15 -14.47 12.52
C PHE A 45 7.12 -13.46 12.03
N HIS A 46 7.56 -12.29 11.57
CA HIS A 46 6.68 -11.23 11.11
C HIS A 46 5.85 -11.61 9.87
N LEU A 47 6.42 -12.37 8.93
CA LEU A 47 5.72 -12.88 7.75
C LEU A 47 4.56 -13.78 8.14
N ARG A 48 4.76 -14.69 9.12
CA ARG A 48 3.66 -15.53 9.62
C ARG A 48 2.54 -14.69 10.23
N VAL A 49 2.87 -13.71 11.06
CA VAL A 49 1.86 -12.80 11.65
C VAL A 49 1.09 -12.03 10.56
N LEU A 50 1.77 -11.57 9.51
CA LEU A 50 1.14 -10.90 8.38
C LEU A 50 0.22 -11.85 7.58
N ALA A 51 0.64 -13.11 7.39
CA ALA A 51 -0.13 -14.12 6.69
C ALA A 51 -1.37 -14.55 7.48
N ASP A 52 -1.22 -14.76 8.79
CA ASP A 52 -2.34 -15.08 9.70
C ASP A 52 -3.37 -13.95 9.73
N ALA A 53 -2.93 -12.69 9.56
CA ALA A 53 -3.79 -11.52 9.43
C ALA A 53 -4.38 -11.33 8.03
N GLY A 54 -4.04 -12.17 7.05
CA GLY A 54 -4.53 -12.10 5.67
C GLY A 54 -3.94 -10.98 4.82
N LEU A 55 -2.80 -10.39 5.23
CA LEU A 55 -2.15 -9.29 4.48
C LEU A 55 -1.21 -9.81 3.38
N ILE A 56 -0.71 -11.02 3.53
CA ILE A 56 0.17 -11.69 2.57
C ILE A 56 -0.22 -13.16 2.45
N VAL A 57 0.17 -13.80 1.35
CA VAL A 57 -0.03 -15.23 1.11
C VAL A 57 1.23 -15.87 0.56
N GLU A 58 1.37 -17.19 0.75
CA GLU A 58 2.46 -17.95 0.13
C GLU A 58 2.26 -18.04 -1.39
N ALA A 59 3.37 -17.99 -2.12
CA ALA A 59 3.47 -18.15 -3.57
C ALA A 59 4.41 -19.32 -3.89
N PRO A 60 4.00 -20.58 -3.59
CA PRO A 60 4.86 -21.75 -3.71
C PRO A 60 5.38 -22.01 -5.12
N GLU A 61 4.67 -21.54 -6.15
CA GLU A 61 5.08 -21.59 -7.55
C GLU A 61 6.38 -20.82 -7.85
N HIS A 62 6.76 -19.89 -6.97
CA HIS A 62 8.03 -19.14 -7.05
C HIS A 62 9.12 -19.70 -6.12
N ALA A 63 8.82 -20.75 -5.35
CA ALA A 63 9.78 -21.38 -4.44
C ALA A 63 10.80 -22.23 -5.19
N ARG A 64 12.07 -22.21 -4.75
CA ARG A 64 13.12 -23.10 -5.29
C ARG A 64 12.95 -24.55 -4.84
N ASP A 65 12.49 -24.75 -3.61
CA ASP A 65 12.24 -26.06 -3.00
C ASP A 65 11.18 -25.98 -1.88
N ARG A 66 10.87 -27.11 -1.24
CA ARG A 66 9.86 -27.21 -0.17
C ARG A 66 10.18 -26.43 1.12
N ARG A 67 11.42 -26.01 1.32
CA ARG A 67 11.87 -25.23 2.49
C ARG A 67 11.91 -23.73 2.20
N ASP A 68 11.88 -23.35 0.93
CA ASP A 68 11.96 -21.96 0.46
C ASP A 68 10.56 -21.31 0.41
N ARG A 69 10.14 -20.66 1.50
CA ARG A 69 8.85 -19.94 1.51
C ARG A 69 8.96 -18.59 0.82
N VAL A 70 8.22 -18.42 -0.26
CA VAL A 70 8.06 -17.17 -1.00
C VAL A 70 6.70 -16.58 -0.68
N TRP A 71 6.66 -15.27 -0.47
CA TRP A 71 5.47 -14.53 -0.09
C TRP A 71 5.13 -13.47 -1.12
N ARG A 72 3.84 -13.22 -1.29
CA ARG A 72 3.30 -12.10 -2.06
C ARG A 72 2.23 -11.36 -1.27
N ALA A 73 2.00 -10.10 -1.60
CA ALA A 73 0.91 -9.32 -1.02
C ALA A 73 -0.46 -9.88 -1.48
N VAL A 74 -1.47 -9.73 -0.63
CA VAL A 74 -2.87 -9.82 -1.08
C VAL A 74 -3.20 -8.51 -1.81
N GLN A 75 -3.86 -8.60 -2.98
CA GLN A 75 -4.21 -7.42 -3.79
C GLN A 75 -5.23 -6.51 -3.08
N GLY A 76 -5.23 -5.25 -3.49
CA GLY A 76 -6.13 -4.22 -2.99
C GLY A 76 -5.49 -3.22 -2.04
N GLY A 77 -5.85 -1.96 -2.22
CA GLY A 77 -5.68 -0.93 -1.19
C GLY A 77 -6.55 -1.25 0.04
N TYR A 78 -6.10 -0.83 1.21
CA TYR A 78 -6.88 -0.99 2.44
C TYR A 78 -7.27 0.37 3.01
N ASN A 79 -8.57 0.57 3.20
CA ASN A 79 -9.08 1.61 4.11
C ASN A 79 -9.12 1.07 5.53
N VAL A 80 -8.69 1.88 6.50
CA VAL A 80 -8.64 1.49 7.92
C VAL A 80 -10.01 1.03 8.41
N GLY A 81 -11.08 1.76 8.06
CA GLY A 81 -12.46 1.35 8.28
C GLY A 81 -13.44 2.18 7.46
N SER A 82 -14.72 1.82 7.55
CA SER A 82 -15.87 2.59 7.02
C SER A 82 -17.07 2.39 7.95
N PRO A 83 -18.18 3.14 7.78
CA PRO A 83 -19.41 2.87 8.54
C PRO A 83 -19.94 1.44 8.40
N GLU A 84 -19.77 0.83 7.22
CA GLU A 84 -20.17 -0.55 6.92
C GLU A 84 -19.19 -1.58 7.52
N HIS A 85 -17.94 -1.18 7.73
CA HIS A 85 -16.87 -2.00 8.30
C HIS A 85 -16.12 -1.23 9.39
N PRO A 86 -16.78 -0.97 10.54
CA PRO A 86 -16.21 -0.13 11.58
C PRO A 86 -14.99 -0.79 12.22
N VAL A 87 -14.09 0.04 12.71
CA VAL A 87 -12.94 -0.41 13.51
C VAL A 87 -13.37 -0.54 14.96
N GLU A 88 -13.30 -1.75 15.52
CA GLU A 88 -13.66 -2.01 16.93
C GLU A 88 -12.74 -1.28 17.93
N ASP A 89 -11.45 -1.14 17.59
CA ASP A 89 -10.43 -0.49 18.42
C ASP A 89 -10.09 0.89 17.82
N GLU A 90 -10.90 1.90 18.16
CA GLU A 90 -10.78 3.26 17.62
C GLU A 90 -9.41 3.88 17.89
N VAL A 91 -8.82 3.61 19.06
CA VAL A 91 -7.50 4.13 19.43
C VAL A 91 -6.42 3.55 18.51
N LEU A 92 -6.46 2.24 18.28
CA LEU A 92 -5.54 1.58 17.36
C LEU A 92 -5.77 2.03 15.91
N GLY A 93 -7.03 2.18 15.50
CA GLY A 93 -7.41 2.69 14.19
C GLY A 93 -6.87 4.10 13.96
N GLY A 94 -7.06 5.01 14.91
CA GLY A 94 -6.57 6.39 14.85
C GLY A 94 -5.04 6.47 14.80
N ALA A 95 -4.34 5.65 15.59
CA ALA A 95 -2.88 5.58 15.55
C ALA A 95 -2.35 5.09 14.19
N LEU A 96 -3.02 4.10 13.57
CA LEU A 96 -2.68 3.65 12.23
C LEU A 96 -2.96 4.73 11.18
N MET A 97 -4.08 5.46 11.28
CA MET A 97 -4.37 6.58 10.38
C MET A 97 -3.29 7.67 10.44
N HIS A 98 -2.81 8.03 11.64
CA HIS A 98 -1.70 8.99 11.79
C HIS A 98 -0.43 8.50 11.09
N THR A 99 -0.11 7.22 11.24
CA THR A 99 1.05 6.62 10.57
C THR A 99 0.89 6.64 9.03
N LEU A 100 -0.32 6.36 8.52
CA LEU A 100 -0.59 6.43 7.09
C LEU A 100 -0.50 7.87 6.56
N ALA A 101 -0.88 8.86 7.38
CA ALA A 101 -0.68 10.27 7.05
C ALA A 101 0.82 10.64 6.96
N GLU A 102 1.68 10.10 7.83
CA GLU A 102 3.14 10.27 7.71
C GLU A 102 3.66 9.69 6.38
N ASP A 103 3.22 8.48 6.03
CA ASP A 103 3.55 7.85 4.74
C ASP A 103 3.08 8.70 3.54
N HIS A 104 1.91 9.31 3.65
CA HIS A 104 1.36 10.23 2.66
C HIS A 104 2.23 11.48 2.49
N PHE A 105 2.64 12.11 3.60
CA PHE A 105 3.53 13.28 3.53
C PHE A 105 4.88 12.94 2.91
N ASP A 106 5.42 11.76 3.16
CA ASP A 106 6.65 11.29 2.51
C ASP A 106 6.48 11.11 1.00
N LEU A 107 5.33 10.59 0.53
CA LEU A 107 5.02 10.53 -0.91
C LEU A 107 4.97 11.94 -1.52
N VAL A 108 4.22 12.86 -0.90
CA VAL A 108 4.11 14.26 -1.35
C VAL A 108 5.50 14.90 -1.42
N ARG A 109 6.34 14.74 -0.38
CA ARG A 109 7.69 15.29 -0.34
C ARG A 109 8.56 14.76 -1.49
N ARG A 110 8.49 13.46 -1.82
CA ARG A 110 9.23 12.89 -2.96
C ARG A 110 8.76 13.48 -4.29
N VAL A 111 7.44 13.61 -4.48
CA VAL A 111 6.87 14.21 -5.69
C VAL A 111 7.30 15.68 -5.82
N LEU A 112 7.22 16.47 -4.75
CA LEU A 112 7.61 17.89 -4.77
C LEU A 112 9.10 18.10 -5.02
N ALA A 113 9.97 17.16 -4.64
CA ALA A 113 11.39 17.22 -4.95
C ALA A 113 11.67 16.99 -6.46
N TRP A 114 10.89 16.13 -7.11
CA TRP A 114 11.05 15.78 -8.53
C TRP A 114 10.29 16.71 -9.50
N ALA A 115 9.06 17.08 -9.15
CA ALA A 115 8.11 17.76 -10.04
C ALA A 115 8.65 19.03 -10.73
N PRO A 116 9.51 19.87 -10.09
CA PRO A 116 10.07 21.04 -10.77
C PRO A 116 10.87 20.70 -12.02
N GLU A 117 11.54 19.55 -12.08
CA GLU A 117 12.27 19.11 -13.28
C GLU A 117 11.30 18.74 -14.42
N TYR A 118 10.20 18.06 -14.08
CA TYR A 118 9.19 17.65 -15.04
C TYR A 118 8.40 18.85 -15.59
N VAL A 119 7.92 19.73 -14.71
CA VAL A 119 7.13 20.92 -15.08
C VAL A 119 7.95 21.90 -15.93
N SER A 120 9.25 22.01 -15.68
CA SER A 120 10.14 22.85 -16.49
C SER A 120 10.60 22.19 -17.80
N GLY A 121 10.22 20.94 -18.06
CA GLY A 121 10.63 20.18 -19.25
C GLY A 121 12.09 19.72 -19.25
N ARG A 122 12.79 19.80 -18.09
CA ARG A 122 14.17 19.29 -17.96
C ARG A 122 14.24 17.77 -17.98
N THR A 123 13.14 17.10 -17.65
CA THR A 123 12.98 15.65 -17.84
C THR A 123 11.65 15.36 -18.52
N ALA A 124 11.66 14.34 -19.38
CA ALA A 124 10.46 13.75 -19.95
C ALA A 124 10.04 12.46 -19.22
N GLU A 125 10.86 11.98 -18.27
CA GLU A 125 10.56 10.76 -17.53
C GLU A 125 9.51 11.02 -16.46
N VAL A 126 8.41 10.26 -16.52
CA VAL A 126 7.31 10.36 -15.55
C VAL A 126 7.64 9.53 -14.31
N HIS A 127 7.73 10.21 -13.16
CA HIS A 127 7.88 9.58 -11.83
C HIS A 127 6.70 9.83 -10.90
N GLY A 128 5.77 10.70 -11.28
CA GLY A 128 4.57 10.98 -10.51
C GLY A 128 3.71 12.07 -11.12
N THR A 129 2.71 12.50 -10.37
CA THR A 129 1.89 13.67 -10.67
C THR A 129 1.59 14.41 -9.37
N PHE A 130 1.44 15.73 -9.45
CA PHE A 130 0.91 16.54 -8.36
C PHE A 130 -0.24 17.37 -8.92
N SER A 131 -1.47 16.94 -8.62
CA SER A 131 -2.68 17.56 -9.16
C SER A 131 -3.69 17.80 -8.06
N GLN A 132 -4.29 18.99 -8.05
CA GLN A 132 -5.42 19.34 -7.19
C GLN A 132 -6.64 19.64 -8.04
N ARG A 133 -7.81 19.21 -7.59
CA ARG A 133 -9.10 19.50 -8.21
C ARG A 133 -10.09 19.90 -7.14
N THR A 134 -10.94 20.86 -7.46
CA THR A 134 -12.11 21.24 -6.66
C THR A 134 -13.33 21.03 -7.53
N VAL A 135 -14.29 20.25 -7.02
CA VAL A 135 -15.52 19.91 -7.72
C VAL A 135 -16.70 20.13 -6.77
N ARG A 136 -17.87 20.46 -7.33
CA ARG A 136 -19.10 20.59 -6.56
C ARG A 136 -19.96 19.36 -6.84
N LEU A 137 -20.15 18.56 -5.81
CA LEU A 137 -20.87 17.29 -5.85
C LEU A 137 -21.86 17.25 -4.68
N THR A 138 -22.96 16.55 -4.87
CA THR A 138 -23.75 16.03 -3.76
C THR A 138 -23.04 14.86 -3.08
N GLU A 139 -23.45 14.48 -1.87
CA GLU A 139 -22.96 13.28 -1.18
C GLU A 139 -23.05 12.03 -2.06
N ALA A 140 -24.22 11.79 -2.66
CA ALA A 140 -24.44 10.64 -3.54
C ALA A 140 -23.53 10.65 -4.78
N GLU A 141 -23.25 11.82 -5.36
CA GLU A 141 -22.32 11.94 -6.47
C GLU A 141 -20.86 11.71 -6.02
N PHE A 142 -20.49 12.17 -4.82
CA PHE A 142 -19.16 11.92 -4.24
C PHE A 142 -18.94 10.43 -3.97
N THR A 143 -19.88 9.74 -3.32
CA THR A 143 -19.83 8.29 -3.13
C THR A 143 -19.70 7.54 -4.46
N ALA A 144 -20.47 7.95 -5.48
CA ALA A 144 -20.39 7.34 -6.80
C ALA A 144 -19.03 7.58 -7.50
N VAL A 145 -18.33 8.68 -7.20
CA VAL A 145 -16.96 8.92 -7.67
C VAL A 145 -15.98 8.00 -6.95
N GLU A 146 -16.08 7.86 -5.63
CA GLU A 146 -15.23 6.96 -4.86
C GLU A 146 -15.35 5.51 -5.36
N GLU A 147 -16.57 5.00 -5.53
CA GLU A 147 -16.83 3.65 -6.05
C GLU A 147 -16.17 3.42 -7.43
N LYS A 148 -16.27 4.41 -8.33
CA LYS A 148 -15.64 4.33 -9.65
C LYS A 148 -14.12 4.33 -9.57
N ILE A 149 -13.54 5.10 -8.66
CA ILE A 149 -12.09 5.12 -8.44
C ILE A 149 -11.60 3.75 -7.91
N TYR A 150 -12.29 3.16 -6.93
CA TYR A 150 -11.96 1.83 -6.43
C TYR A 150 -12.08 0.75 -7.52
N ALA A 151 -13.18 0.78 -8.29
CA ALA A 151 -13.39 -0.16 -9.38
C ALA A 151 -12.30 -0.05 -10.45
N LEU A 152 -11.88 1.18 -10.80
CA LEU A 152 -10.80 1.43 -11.75
C LEU A 152 -9.47 0.81 -11.29
N PHE A 153 -9.07 1.00 -10.03
CA PHE A 153 -7.83 0.39 -9.53
C PHE A 153 -7.91 -1.13 -9.49
N ALA A 154 -9.03 -1.69 -9.06
CA ALA A 154 -9.23 -3.14 -9.06
C ALA A 154 -9.13 -3.73 -10.48
N GLU A 155 -9.70 -3.07 -11.48
CA GLU A 155 -9.62 -3.48 -12.89
C GLU A 155 -8.17 -3.44 -13.40
N VAL A 156 -7.44 -2.34 -13.16
CA VAL A 156 -6.05 -2.18 -13.60
C VAL A 156 -5.13 -3.20 -12.91
N GLU A 157 -5.30 -3.42 -11.60
CA GLU A 157 -4.52 -4.42 -10.85
C GLU A 157 -4.78 -5.85 -11.33
N ALA A 158 -6.02 -6.17 -11.70
CA ALA A 158 -6.39 -7.50 -12.21
C ALA A 158 -5.84 -7.75 -13.63
N ALA A 159 -5.74 -6.69 -14.44
CA ALA A 159 -5.25 -6.78 -15.82
C ALA A 159 -3.71 -6.80 -15.94
N HIS A 160 -2.98 -6.38 -14.91
CA HIS A 160 -1.52 -6.26 -14.97
C HIS A 160 -0.79 -7.61 -14.88
N ASP A 161 0.17 -7.84 -15.80
CA ASP A 161 1.13 -8.94 -15.69
C ASP A 161 2.23 -8.59 -14.67
N ARG A 162 2.17 -9.21 -13.50
CA ARG A 162 3.12 -9.01 -12.38
C ARG A 162 4.56 -9.42 -12.71
N THR A 163 4.76 -10.17 -13.78
CA THR A 163 6.09 -10.61 -14.21
C THR A 163 6.73 -9.65 -15.21
N ASP A 164 6.01 -8.60 -15.63
CA ASP A 164 6.53 -7.59 -16.55
C ASP A 164 7.71 -6.83 -15.90
N PRO A 165 8.94 -6.94 -16.43
CA PRO A 165 10.10 -6.28 -15.88
C PRO A 165 10.05 -4.74 -16.01
N ALA A 166 9.13 -4.20 -16.82
CA ALA A 166 8.88 -2.76 -16.90
C ALA A 166 7.93 -2.26 -15.80
N GLY A 167 7.32 -3.15 -15.02
CA GLY A 167 6.46 -2.83 -13.89
C GLY A 167 7.17 -1.94 -12.87
N ARG A 168 6.51 -0.85 -12.46
CA ARG A 168 6.98 0.04 -11.39
C ARG A 168 5.92 0.14 -10.32
N MET A 169 6.36 0.20 -9.06
CA MET A 169 5.46 0.45 -7.94
C MET A 169 5.07 1.93 -7.92
N TRP A 170 3.78 2.21 -8.11
CA TRP A 170 3.20 3.54 -7.99
C TRP A 170 2.45 3.65 -6.67
N GLY A 171 2.86 4.60 -5.82
CA GLY A 171 2.07 4.99 -4.65
C GLY A 171 1.03 6.03 -5.07
N ILE A 172 -0.24 5.76 -4.79
CA ILE A 172 -1.34 6.67 -5.10
C ILE A 172 -2.18 6.83 -3.84
N ASP A 173 -2.21 8.06 -3.33
CA ASP A 173 -3.02 8.42 -2.17
C ASP A 173 -4.05 9.45 -2.61
N ILE A 174 -5.30 9.26 -2.19
CA ILE A 174 -6.40 10.17 -2.47
C ILE A 174 -6.95 10.62 -1.12
N VAL A 175 -6.89 11.92 -0.87
CA VAL A 175 -7.49 12.56 0.29
C VAL A 175 -8.51 13.56 -0.23
N ALA A 176 -9.75 13.43 0.21
CA ALA A 176 -10.86 14.30 -0.17
C ALA A 176 -11.67 14.66 1.08
N ALA A 177 -12.17 15.89 1.09
CA ALA A 177 -13.04 16.43 2.12
C ALA A 177 -13.94 17.50 1.46
N ASP A 178 -15.14 17.68 2.00
CA ASP A 178 -15.91 18.89 1.76
C ASP A 178 -15.41 20.03 2.68
N ASP A 179 -16.08 21.18 2.67
CA ASP A 179 -15.72 22.35 3.47
C ASP A 179 -16.25 22.33 4.90
N THR A 180 -16.83 21.21 5.34
CA THR A 180 -17.47 21.07 6.67
C THR A 180 -16.55 20.47 7.74
N ILE A 181 -15.37 19.96 7.36
CA ILE A 181 -14.36 19.37 8.26
C ILE A 181 -12.97 19.99 8.11
#